data_AF-A0A8S3H7S4-F1
#
_entry.id   AF-A0A8S3H7S4-F1
#
_cell.length_a   1.000
_cell.length_b   1.000
_cell.length_c   1.000
_cell.angle_alpha   90.00
_cell.angle_beta   90.00
_cell.angle_gamma   90.00
#
_symmetry.space_group_name_H-M   'P 1'
#
loop_
_entity.id
_entity.type
_entity.pdbx_description
1 polymer ?
#
loop_
_entity_poly.entity_id
_entity_poly.type
_entity_poly.pdbx_seq_one_letter_code
_entity_poly.pdbx_strand_id
1 'polypeptide(L)'
;MGTFELFSTRGQYDQVQQLADFVIKNMYGKTLTNKNRYNLLLIDIAQRTGNLVAYWQAYGFTHGVLNTDNMNVIGSTIDYGPFGFVETKLQGYVPNHSDDE
;
A
#
# COMPACT_ATOMS: atom_id res chain seq x y z
N MET A 1 -1.41 -0.73 5.14
CA MET A 1 -2.85 -0.38 5.16
C MET A 1 -3.53 -1.12 6.31
N GLY A 2 -3.13 -2.36 6.60
CA GLY A 2 -3.67 -3.17 7.69
C GLY A 2 -3.67 -2.51 9.07
N THR A 3 -2.73 -1.61 9.40
CA THR A 3 -2.79 -0.87 10.67
C THR A 3 -4.01 0.06 10.77
N PHE A 4 -4.40 0.71 9.67
CA PHE A 4 -5.63 1.50 9.64
C PHE A 4 -6.87 0.61 9.80
N GLU A 5 -6.88 -0.55 9.13
CA GLU A 5 -7.97 -1.52 9.21
C GLU A 5 -8.10 -2.11 10.62
N LEU A 6 -6.99 -2.40 11.29
CA LEU A 6 -6.97 -2.91 12.66
C LEU A 6 -7.67 -1.96 13.63
N PHE A 7 -7.38 -0.66 13.55
CA PHE A 7 -8.05 0.33 14.40
C PHE A 7 -9.52 0.53 13.98
N SER A 8 -9.80 0.60 12.68
CA SER A 8 -11.16 0.80 12.18
C SER A 8 -12.10 -0.35 12.55
N THR A 9 -11.67 -1.60 12.40
CA THR A 9 -12.47 -2.80 12.71
C THR A 9 -12.76 -2.94 14.20
N ARG A 10 -11.94 -2.32 15.06
CA ARG A 10 -12.13 -2.25 16.51
C ARG A 10 -12.95 -1.04 16.97
N GLY A 11 -13.43 -0.20 16.05
CA GLY A 11 -14.14 1.04 16.38
C GLY A 11 -13.25 2.12 17.01
N GLN A 12 -11.92 2.00 16.86
CA GLN A 12 -10.92 2.88 17.45
C GLN A 12 -10.62 4.08 16.53
N TYR A 13 -11.65 4.90 16.27
CA TYR A 13 -11.57 5.98 15.28
C TYR A 13 -10.61 7.11 15.66
N ASP A 14 -10.43 7.38 16.95
CA ASP A 14 -9.43 8.35 17.42
C ASP A 14 -8.01 7.91 17.05
N GLN A 15 -7.73 6.60 17.13
CA GLN A 15 -6.45 6.01 16.73
C GLN A 15 -6.28 6.02 15.21
N VAL A 16 -7.34 5.79 14.44
CA VAL A 16 -7.33 5.97 12.98
C VAL A 16 -6.93 7.41 12.64
N GLN A 17 -7.53 8.39 13.32
CA GLN A 17 -7.20 9.80 13.11
C GLN A 17 -5.76 10.13 13.51
N GLN A 18 -5.30 9.66 14.67
CA GLN A 18 -3.92 9.86 15.13
C GLN A 18 -2.90 9.26 14.15
N LEU A 19 -3.19 8.08 13.60
CA LEU A 19 -2.34 7.45 12.60
C LEU A 19 -2.32 8.26 11.30
N ALA A 20 -3.47 8.75 10.83
CA ALA A 20 -3.54 9.63 9.67
C ALA A 20 -2.75 10.92 9.88
N ASP A 21 -2.87 11.54 11.05
CA ASP A 21 -2.13 12.75 11.43
C ASP A 21 -0.63 12.50 11.52
N PHE A 22 -0.23 11.34 12.06
CA PHE A 22 1.16 10.91 12.07
C PHE A 22 1.72 10.76 10.64
N VAL A 23 1.00 10.07 9.76
CA VAL A 23 1.40 9.91 8.35
C VAL A 23 1.51 11.26 7.67
N ILE A 24 0.52 12.13 7.83
CA ILE A 24 0.52 13.47 7.23
C ILE A 24 1.74 14.28 7.68
N LYS A 25 2.00 14.29 8.99
CA LYS A 25 3.13 15.02 9.58
C LYS A 25 4.47 14.52 9.02
N ASN A 26 4.65 13.22 8.87
CA ASN A 26 5.92 12.66 8.42
C ASN A 26 6.13 12.78 6.92
N MET A 27 5.07 12.63 6.12
CA MET A 27 5.17 12.69 4.65
C MET A 27 5.16 14.12 4.10
N TYR A 28 4.39 15.02 4.72
CA TYR A 28 4.14 16.36 4.18
C TYR A 28 4.62 17.48 5.11
N GLY A 29 5.15 17.17 6.30
CA GLY A 29 5.59 18.18 7.26
C GLY A 29 4.45 19.13 7.65
N LYS A 30 4.64 20.43 7.44
CA LYS A 30 3.64 21.49 7.71
C LYS A 30 2.77 21.83 6.49
N THR A 31 2.91 21.10 5.38
CA THR A 31 2.38 21.51 4.07
C THR A 31 0.91 21.11 3.89
N LEU A 32 0.46 20.02 4.53
CA LEU A 32 -0.93 19.58 4.53
C LEU A 32 -1.67 20.06 5.80
N THR A 33 -1.98 21.36 5.86
CA THR A 33 -2.73 21.97 6.98
C THR A 33 -4.16 22.37 6.61
N ASN A 34 -4.60 22.04 5.39
CA ASN A 34 -5.91 22.40 4.90
C ASN A 34 -7.04 21.56 5.51
N LYS A 35 -8.28 22.06 5.43
CA LYS A 35 -9.48 21.36 5.92
C LYS A 35 -9.71 20.00 5.22
N ASN A 36 -9.12 19.81 4.04
CA ASN A 36 -9.28 18.60 3.22
C ASN A 36 -8.08 17.64 3.33
N ARG A 37 -7.23 17.77 4.35
CA ARG A 37 -5.95 17.05 4.45
C ARG A 37 -6.09 15.53 4.36
N TYR A 38 -7.14 14.95 4.94
CA TYR A 38 -7.37 13.51 4.89
C TYR A 38 -7.83 13.03 3.50
N ASN A 39 -8.63 13.83 2.80
CA ASN A 39 -9.02 13.53 1.43
C ASN A 39 -7.81 13.56 0.50
N LEU A 40 -6.95 14.57 0.66
CA LEU A 40 -5.70 14.66 -0.10
C LEU A 40 -4.75 13.52 0.23
N LEU A 41 -4.62 13.15 1.51
CA LEU A 41 -3.86 11.99 1.93
C LEU A 41 -4.37 10.73 1.20
N LEU A 42 -5.68 10.48 1.19
CA LEU A 42 -6.27 9.32 0.54
C LEU A 42 -6.01 9.30 -0.96
N ILE A 43 -6.17 10.45 -1.64
CA ILE A 43 -5.89 10.59 -3.07
C ILE A 43 -4.42 10.28 -3.37
N ASP A 44 -3.48 10.85 -2.61
CA ASP A 44 -2.05 10.62 -2.82
C ASP A 44 -1.67 9.15 -2.58
N ILE A 45 -2.19 8.53 -1.51
CA ILE A 45 -1.96 7.10 -1.25
C ILE A 45 -2.47 6.24 -2.42
N ALA A 46 -3.66 6.54 -2.94
CA ALA A 46 -4.23 5.82 -4.08
C ALA A 46 -3.37 5.98 -5.34
N GLN A 47 -2.90 7.20 -5.62
CA GLN A 47 -2.01 7.48 -6.75
C GLN A 47 -0.68 6.74 -6.64
N ARG A 48 -0.05 6.77 -5.46
CA ARG A 48 1.21 6.07 -5.21
C ARG A 48 1.06 4.55 -5.35
N THR A 49 -0.02 4.00 -4.81
CA THR A 49 -0.34 2.58 -4.93
C THR A 49 -0.54 2.19 -6.39
N GLY A 50 -1.29 3.00 -7.16
CA GLY A 50 -1.47 2.77 -8.60
C GLY A 50 -0.15 2.82 -9.37
N ASN A 51 0.72 3.80 -9.07
CA ASN A 51 2.04 3.91 -9.68
C ASN A 51 2.94 2.72 -9.33
N LEU A 52 2.92 2.27 -8.06
CA LEU A 52 3.68 1.10 -7.61
C LEU A 52 3.30 -0.15 -8.41
N VAL A 53 1.99 -0.43 -8.52
CA VAL A 53 1.48 -1.56 -9.30
C VAL A 53 1.82 -1.40 -10.78
N ALA A 54 1.73 -0.19 -11.34
CA ALA A 54 2.13 0.07 -12.72
C ALA A 54 3.62 -0.23 -12.96
N TYR A 55 4.50 0.14 -12.04
CA TYR A 55 5.92 -0.21 -12.11
C TYR A 55 6.14 -1.71 -11.99
N TRP A 56 5.46 -2.40 -11.09
CA TRP A 56 5.53 -3.85 -10.99
C TRP A 56 5.19 -4.53 -12.31
N GLN A 57 4.09 -4.12 -12.94
CA GLN A 57 3.69 -4.64 -14.25
C GLN A 57 4.70 -4.30 -15.34
N ALA A 58 5.23 -3.07 -15.37
CA ALA A 58 6.18 -2.62 -16.38
C ALA A 58 7.53 -3.36 -16.31
N TYR A 59 7.99 -3.71 -15.11
CA TYR A 59 9.26 -4.42 -14.88
C TYR A 59 9.09 -5.92 -14.69
N GLY A 60 7.87 -6.45 -14.84
CA GLY A 60 7.58 -7.88 -14.68
C GLY A 60 7.75 -8.39 -13.26
N PHE A 61 7.63 -7.53 -12.24
CA PHE A 61 7.67 -7.95 -10.84
C PHE A 61 6.30 -8.46 -10.39
N THR A 62 6.28 -9.62 -9.76
CA THR A 62 5.12 -10.18 -9.06
C THR A 62 5.46 -10.33 -7.57
N HIS A 63 4.66 -9.72 -6.70
CA HIS A 63 4.91 -9.70 -5.25
C HIS A 63 4.62 -11.05 -4.57
N GLY A 64 3.53 -11.72 -4.97
CA GLY A 64 3.12 -13.03 -4.46
C GLY A 64 2.25 -13.03 -3.21
N VAL A 65 2.23 -11.95 -2.41
CA VAL A 65 1.37 -11.85 -1.20
C VAL A 65 0.86 -10.42 -0.99
N LEU A 66 -0.23 -10.06 -1.68
CA LEU A 66 -0.82 -8.71 -1.63
C LEU A 66 -1.98 -8.59 -0.64
N ASN A 67 -1.71 -8.94 0.62
CA ASN A 67 -2.63 -8.64 1.72
C ASN A 67 -2.49 -7.18 2.17
N THR A 68 -3.51 -6.65 2.86
CA THR A 68 -3.61 -5.23 3.23
C THR A 68 -2.55 -4.78 4.23
N ASP A 69 -2.02 -5.69 5.04
CA ASP A 69 -0.85 -5.49 5.90
C ASP A 69 0.45 -5.31 5.08
N ASN A 70 0.57 -5.96 3.92
CA ASN A 70 1.71 -5.83 3.00
C ASN A 70 1.62 -4.62 2.05
N MET A 71 0.52 -3.86 2.10
CA MET A 71 0.38 -2.62 1.36
C MET A 71 0.90 -1.42 2.16
N ASN A 72 2.05 -0.86 1.79
CA ASN A 72 2.58 0.31 2.47
C ASN A 72 1.81 1.59 2.09
N VAL A 73 1.41 2.37 3.09
CA VAL A 73 0.70 3.65 2.90
C VAL A 73 1.51 4.68 2.11
N ILE A 74 2.85 4.60 2.12
CA ILE A 74 3.69 5.51 1.34
C ILE A 74 3.92 5.04 -0.11
N GLY A 75 3.37 3.90 -0.51
CA GLY A 75 3.49 3.35 -1.86
C GLY A 75 4.84 2.73 -2.20
N SER A 76 5.52 2.15 -1.20
CA SER A 76 6.74 1.35 -1.41
C SER A 76 6.44 -0.14 -1.33
N THR A 77 7.13 -0.95 -2.13
CA THR A 77 7.15 -2.41 -1.96
C THR A 77 7.72 -2.78 -0.60
N ILE A 78 7.03 -3.62 0.15
CA ILE A 78 7.48 -4.17 1.44
C ILE A 78 7.19 -5.67 1.50
N ASP A 79 7.74 -6.34 2.50
CA ASP A 79 7.53 -7.76 2.78
C ASP A 79 7.81 -8.68 1.56
N TYR A 80 9.09 -8.77 1.22
CA TYR A 80 9.59 -9.61 0.14
C TYR A 80 9.61 -11.08 0.59
N GLY A 81 8.49 -11.77 0.40
CA GLY A 81 8.37 -13.21 0.59
C GLY A 81 8.53 -13.96 -0.74
N PRO A 82 7.48 -14.63 -1.24
CA PRO A 82 7.52 -15.35 -2.50
C PRO A 82 7.31 -14.41 -3.69
N PHE A 83 8.24 -13.48 -3.90
CA PHE A 83 8.22 -12.60 -5.07
C PHE A 83 8.99 -13.24 -6.24
N GLY A 84 8.70 -12.79 -7.47
CA GLY A 84 9.43 -13.23 -8.65
C GLY A 84 9.40 -12.19 -9.76
N PHE A 85 10.34 -12.32 -10.70
CA PHE A 85 10.36 -11.55 -11.93
C PHE A 85 10.00 -12.45 -13.11
N VAL A 86 9.09 -11.99 -13.96
CA VAL A 86 8.64 -12.71 -15.15
C VAL A 86 9.74 -12.65 -16.22
N GLU A 87 10.44 -13.77 -16.45
CA GLU A 87 11.50 -13.86 -17.46
C GLU A 87 10.96 -13.97 -18.90
N THR A 88 9.81 -14.61 -19.08
CA THR A 88 9.12 -14.72 -20.37
C THR A 88 7.65 -14.39 -20.16
N LYS A 89 7.09 -13.53 -21.02
CA LYS A 89 5.76 -12.93 -20.95
C LYS A 89 4.65 -13.98 -20.72
N LEU A 90 4.45 -14.36 -19.46
CA LEU A 90 3.44 -15.31 -19.00
C LEU A 90 2.41 -14.51 -18.23
N GLN A 91 1.28 -14.28 -18.87
CA GLN A 91 0.09 -13.78 -18.20
C GLN A 91 -0.35 -14.86 -17.21
N GLY A 92 -0.44 -14.52 -15.91
CA GLY A 92 -0.78 -15.48 -14.85
C GLY A 92 0.41 -16.16 -14.15
N TYR A 93 1.60 -15.54 -14.15
CA TYR A 93 2.70 -16.04 -13.31
C TYR A 93 2.39 -15.86 -11.82
N VAL A 94 2.35 -16.98 -11.09
CA VAL A 94 2.13 -17.05 -9.64
C VAL A 94 3.43 -17.48 -8.96
N PRO A 95 4.18 -16.56 -8.31
CA PRO A 95 5.44 -16.88 -7.64
C PRO A 95 5.23 -17.55 -6.27
N ASN A 96 4.02 -17.44 -5.70
CA ASN A 96 3.70 -17.99 -4.40
C ASN A 96 3.20 -19.44 -4.51
N HIS A 97 4.00 -20.39 -4.02
CA HIS A 97 3.67 -21.82 -4.03
C HIS A 97 2.52 -22.22 -3.10
N SER A 98 2.03 -21.31 -2.26
CA SER A 98 0.85 -21.51 -1.42
C SER A 98 -0.38 -20.77 -1.94
N ASP A 99 -0.25 -20.07 -3.06
CA ASP A 99 -1.38 -19.49 -3.79
C ASP A 99 -1.87 -20.57 -4.75
N ASP A 100 -2.89 -21.32 -4.30
CA ASP A 100 -3.40 -22.53 -4.99
C ASP A 100 -4.38 -22.20 -6.16
N GLU A 101 -4.52 -20.92 -6.54
CA GLU A 101 -5.31 -20.47 -7.71
C GLU A 101 -4.46 -19.90 -8.86
#